data_AF-A0AA90TLU7-F1
#
_entry.id   AF-A0AA90TLU7-F1
#
_cell.length_a   1.000
_cell.length_b   1.000
_cell.length_c   1.000
_cell.angle_alpha   90.00
_cell.angle_beta   90.00
_cell.angle_gamma   90.00
#
_symmetry.space_group_name_H-M   'P 1'
#
loop_
_entity.id
_entity.type
_entity.pdbx_description
1 polymer ?
#
loop_
_entity_poly.entity_id
_entity_poly.type
_entity_poly.pdbx_seq_one_letter_code
_entity_poly.pdbx_strand_id
1 'polypeptide(L)'
;MPLLRRTGPSNAFNAEPGRDELYELFSSLYTRKANRWARTWLIEDANDCPVIDSSASFFPKYITITDLDNNGVAEVTVPYTMFCSGGVDSSDLKVIMRQGAQKFAMRGRTLTGTKGSSPYGGEMVFDKSLSLKENAVFKAHLKLIRDKVYIEN
;
A
#
# COMPACT_ATOMS: atom_id res chain seq x y z
N MET A 1 11.60 -11.20 -0.60
CA MET A 1 10.70 -10.23 -1.26
C MET A 1 11.33 -8.86 -1.13
N PRO A 2 11.92 -8.27 -2.18
CA PRO A 2 12.45 -6.92 -2.11
C PRO A 2 11.34 -5.86 -2.05
N LEU A 3 11.58 -4.84 -1.22
CA LEU A 3 10.86 -3.57 -1.16
C LEU A 3 11.81 -2.47 -1.61
N LEU A 4 11.38 -1.61 -2.50
CA LEU A 4 12.18 -0.50 -3.00
C LEU A 4 11.33 0.76 -3.00
N ARG A 5 11.89 1.84 -2.46
CA ARG A 5 11.38 3.20 -2.63
C ARG A 5 12.38 3.98 -3.47
N ARG A 6 11.91 4.68 -4.49
CA ARG A 6 12.68 5.67 -5.24
C ARG A 6 12.05 7.03 -5.03
N THR A 7 12.89 8.06 -5.03
CA THR A 7 12.46 9.45 -4.93
C THR A 7 13.18 10.28 -5.98
N GLY A 8 12.56 11.38 -6.40
CA GLY A 8 13.16 12.31 -7.34
C GLY A 8 12.23 13.47 -7.67
N PRO A 9 12.62 14.33 -8.64
CA PRO A 9 11.81 15.44 -9.08
C PRO A 9 10.51 14.95 -9.74
N SER A 10 9.47 15.79 -9.69
CA SER A 10 8.22 15.54 -10.42
C SER A 10 8.47 15.46 -11.93
N ASN A 11 7.64 14.70 -12.65
CA ASN A 11 7.64 14.73 -14.12
C ASN A 11 6.86 15.94 -14.68
N ALA A 12 6.24 16.74 -13.82
CA ALA A 12 5.48 17.91 -14.22
C ALA A 12 6.38 19.08 -14.65
N PHE A 13 5.86 19.94 -15.53
CA PHE A 13 6.58 21.12 -16.00
C PHE A 13 6.89 22.13 -14.87
N ASN A 14 6.06 22.16 -13.83
CA ASN A 14 6.19 23.03 -12.68
C ASN A 14 6.92 22.38 -11.49
N ALA A 15 7.71 21.32 -11.74
CA ALA A 15 8.54 20.71 -10.73
C ALA A 15 9.53 21.72 -10.13
N GLU A 16 9.69 21.71 -8.80
CA GLU A 16 10.62 22.60 -8.13
C GLU A 16 12.05 22.01 -8.13
N PRO A 17 13.07 22.75 -8.59
CA PRO A 17 14.44 22.27 -8.62
C PRO A 17 14.93 21.84 -7.22
N GLY A 18 15.40 20.60 -7.12
CA GLY A 18 16.01 20.07 -5.89
C GLY A 18 15.03 19.53 -4.86
N ARG A 19 13.73 19.44 -5.17
CA ARG A 19 12.73 18.77 -4.32
C ARG A 19 12.45 17.35 -4.80
N ASP A 20 12.27 16.45 -3.83
CA ASP A 20 11.68 15.13 -4.07
C ASP A 20 10.16 15.30 -4.06
N GLU A 21 9.56 15.23 -5.25
CA GLU A 21 8.12 15.42 -5.48
C GLU A 21 7.48 14.14 -6.03
N LEU A 22 8.29 13.29 -6.67
CA LEU A 22 7.94 11.96 -7.12
C LEU A 22 8.43 10.92 -6.12
N TYR A 23 7.52 10.07 -5.65
CA TYR A 23 7.81 8.90 -4.83
C TYR A 23 7.28 7.64 -5.50
N GLU A 24 8.14 6.68 -5.77
CA GLU A 24 7.78 5.39 -6.37
C GLU A 24 8.00 4.26 -5.37
N LEU A 25 7.01 3.37 -5.24
CA LEU A 25 7.04 2.20 -4.39
C LEU A 25 6.97 0.92 -5.23
N PHE A 26 7.94 0.04 -5.02
CA PHE A 26 8.00 -1.28 -5.65
C PHE A 26 8.06 -2.39 -4.60
N SER A 27 7.22 -3.40 -4.75
CA SER A 27 7.31 -4.65 -3.98
C SER A 27 7.18 -5.82 -4.92
N SER A 28 8.09 -6.78 -4.87
CA SER A 28 8.04 -7.94 -5.76
C SER A 28 8.36 -9.25 -5.06
N LEU A 29 7.69 -10.30 -5.49
CA LEU A 29 7.99 -11.67 -5.08
C LEU A 29 8.68 -12.40 -6.23
N TYR A 30 9.79 -13.06 -5.92
CA TYR A 30 10.48 -13.95 -6.82
C TYR A 30 10.36 -15.37 -6.29
N THR A 31 10.09 -16.32 -7.18
CA THR A 31 10.13 -17.74 -6.87
C THR A 31 11.22 -18.41 -7.70
N ARG A 32 11.87 -19.42 -7.13
CA ARG A 32 12.92 -20.18 -7.81
C ARG A 32 12.29 -21.41 -8.47
N LYS A 33 12.42 -21.52 -9.79
CA LYS A 33 12.03 -22.72 -10.56
C LYS A 33 13.24 -23.18 -11.36
N ALA A 34 13.61 -24.47 -11.23
CA ALA A 34 14.71 -25.08 -11.97
C ALA A 34 16.00 -24.22 -12.03
N ASN A 35 16.49 -23.80 -10.86
CA ASN A 35 17.66 -22.93 -10.69
C ASN A 35 17.57 -21.49 -11.24
N ARG A 36 16.43 -21.04 -11.78
CA ARG A 36 16.22 -19.64 -12.18
C ARG A 36 15.24 -18.94 -11.26
N TRP A 37 15.55 -17.70 -10.92
CA TRP A 37 14.61 -16.81 -10.24
C TRP A 37 13.67 -16.19 -11.28
N ALA A 38 12.37 -16.30 -11.06
CA ALA A 38 11.35 -15.65 -11.87
C ALA A 38 10.50 -14.76 -10.97
N ARG A 39 10.19 -13.53 -11.45
CA ARG A 39 9.29 -12.63 -10.74
C ARG A 39 7.87 -13.18 -10.85
N THR A 40 7.28 -13.54 -9.72
CA THR A 40 5.89 -14.01 -9.64
C THR A 40 4.92 -12.86 -9.80
N TRP A 41 5.21 -11.73 -9.15
CA TRP A 41 4.41 -10.51 -9.25
C TRP A 41 5.20 -9.27 -8.85
N LEU A 42 4.67 -8.11 -9.23
CA LEU A 42 5.14 -6.77 -8.88
C LEU A 42 3.93 -5.94 -8.41
N ILE A 43 4.09 -5.22 -7.31
CA ILE A 43 3.31 -4.05 -6.93
C ILE A 43 4.20 -2.86 -7.28
N GLU A 44 3.67 -1.95 -8.07
CA GLU A 44 4.28 -0.70 -8.48
C GLU A 44 3.23 0.39 -8.33
N ASP A 45 3.60 1.46 -7.65
CA ASP A 45 2.71 2.59 -7.42
C ASP A 45 3.56 3.85 -7.26
N ALA A 46 3.02 4.99 -7.69
CA ALA A 46 3.75 6.24 -7.72
C ALA A 46 2.86 7.39 -7.24
N ASN A 47 3.49 8.34 -6.55
CA ASN A 47 2.89 9.58 -6.13
C ASN A 47 3.73 10.72 -6.71
N ASP A 48 3.24 11.32 -7.79
CA ASP A 48 3.87 12.47 -8.46
C ASP A 48 3.11 13.74 -8.04
N CYS A 49 3.72 14.52 -7.16
CA CYS A 49 3.05 15.60 -6.43
C CYS A 49 3.89 16.89 -6.49
N PRO A 50 3.81 17.65 -7.59
CA PRO A 50 4.62 18.86 -7.75
C PRO A 50 4.18 19.98 -6.80
N VAL A 51 5.11 20.85 -6.42
CA VAL A 51 4.92 22.10 -5.65
C VAL A 51 4.59 21.91 -4.16
N ILE A 52 3.96 20.81 -3.76
CA ILE A 52 3.52 20.57 -2.37
C ILE A 52 4.22 19.36 -1.74
N ASP A 53 3.99 19.14 -0.45
CA ASP A 53 4.67 18.07 0.27
C ASP A 53 4.17 16.69 -0.17
N SER A 54 5.14 15.81 -0.44
CA SER A 54 4.94 14.49 -0.98
C SER A 54 5.66 13.46 -0.13
N SER A 55 5.02 12.32 0.12
CA SER A 55 5.72 11.17 0.68
C SER A 55 5.06 9.86 0.28
N ALA A 56 5.85 8.78 0.27
CA ALA A 56 5.31 7.43 0.19
C ALA A 56 6.17 6.48 1.00
N SER A 57 5.53 5.58 1.75
CA SER A 57 6.23 4.62 2.60
C SER A 57 5.46 3.33 2.76
N PHE A 58 6.17 2.21 2.75
CA PHE A 58 5.64 0.94 3.24
C PHE A 58 5.49 0.96 4.76
N PHE A 59 4.70 0.03 5.32
CA PHE A 59 4.77 -0.32 6.73
C PHE A 59 5.45 -1.69 6.92
N PRO A 60 6.80 -1.77 6.97
CA PRO A 60 7.52 -3.04 6.97
C PRO A 60 7.10 -3.99 8.10
N LYS A 61 6.78 -3.44 9.27
CA LYS A 61 6.33 -4.19 10.45
C LYS A 61 5.03 -4.97 10.21
N TYR A 62 4.18 -4.51 9.29
CA TYR A 62 2.86 -5.07 9.03
C TYR A 62 2.78 -5.76 7.66
N ILE A 63 3.92 -5.99 7.02
CA ILE A 63 4.02 -6.89 5.88
C ILE A 63 3.93 -8.32 6.39
N THR A 64 3.03 -9.11 5.82
CA THR A 64 2.79 -10.49 6.24
C THR A 64 2.88 -11.45 5.05
N ILE A 65 3.33 -12.66 5.34
CA ILE A 65 3.36 -13.80 4.42
C ILE A 65 2.68 -14.94 5.18
N THR A 66 1.51 -15.35 4.72
CA THR A 66 0.62 -16.30 5.40
C THR A 66 0.06 -17.31 4.40
N ASP A 67 -0.60 -18.36 4.90
CA ASP A 67 -1.46 -19.26 4.13
C ASP A 67 -2.84 -19.27 4.82
N LEU A 68 -3.67 -18.28 4.48
CA LEU A 68 -4.91 -17.92 5.17
C LEU A 68 -6.04 -18.90 4.87
N ASP A 69 -6.06 -19.45 3.66
CA ASP A 69 -7.06 -20.42 3.22
C ASP A 69 -6.55 -21.88 3.30
N ASN A 70 -5.31 -22.09 3.74
CA ASN A 70 -4.64 -23.39 3.91
C ASN A 70 -4.55 -24.19 2.61
N ASN A 71 -4.37 -23.51 1.48
CA ASN A 71 -4.26 -24.15 0.18
C ASN A 71 -2.79 -24.40 -0.25
N GLY A 72 -1.82 -24.04 0.60
CA GLY A 72 -0.39 -24.18 0.33
C GLY A 72 0.21 -23.08 -0.56
N VAL A 73 -0.55 -22.05 -0.91
CA VAL A 73 -0.10 -20.88 -1.66
C VAL A 73 -0.03 -19.70 -0.71
N ALA A 74 1.12 -19.04 -0.64
CA ALA A 74 1.27 -17.91 0.25
C ALA A 74 0.47 -16.68 -0.21
N GLU A 75 -0.29 -16.07 0.70
CA GLU A 75 -0.79 -14.70 0.60
C GLU A 75 0.24 -13.74 1.20
N VAL A 76 0.65 -12.78 0.39
CA VAL A 76 1.59 -11.74 0.79
C VAL A 76 0.86 -10.41 0.86
N THR A 77 0.76 -9.83 2.05
CA THR A 77 0.10 -8.54 2.29
C THR A 77 1.12 -7.43 2.47
N VAL A 78 0.97 -6.35 1.71
CA VAL A 78 1.86 -5.20 1.65
C VAL A 78 1.04 -3.92 1.88
N PRO A 79 1.00 -3.41 3.12
CA PRO A 79 0.44 -2.09 3.42
C PRO A 79 1.44 -0.96 3.13
N TYR A 80 0.94 0.15 2.59
CA TYR A 80 1.71 1.38 2.38
C TYR A 80 0.80 2.62 2.34
N THR A 81 1.40 3.78 2.58
CA THR A 81 0.76 5.09 2.45
C THR A 81 1.40 5.94 1.36
N MET A 82 0.61 6.87 0.85
CA MET A 82 1.04 7.95 -0.03
C MET A 82 0.39 9.26 0.45
N PHE A 83 1.15 10.33 0.45
CA PHE A 83 0.70 11.65 0.88
C PHE A 83 1.06 12.67 -0.19
N CYS A 84 0.10 13.50 -0.57
CA CYS A 84 0.25 14.59 -1.52
C CYS A 84 -0.68 15.72 -1.10
N SER A 85 -0.24 16.56 -0.16
CA SER A 85 -0.99 17.74 0.28
C SER A 85 -0.05 18.77 0.92
N GLY A 86 -0.47 20.04 0.94
CA GLY A 86 0.26 21.15 1.55
C GLY A 86 -0.15 21.46 3.00
N GLY A 87 -0.92 20.59 3.66
CA GLY A 87 -1.47 20.84 4.99
C GLY A 87 -1.62 19.59 5.85
N VAL A 88 -2.37 19.72 6.95
CA VAL A 88 -2.74 18.57 7.77
C VAL A 88 -3.88 17.83 7.04
N ASP A 89 -3.54 16.78 6.31
CA ASP A 89 -4.48 15.95 5.56
C ASP A 89 -4.25 14.47 5.86
N SER A 90 -5.20 13.62 5.46
CA SER A 90 -5.05 12.17 5.57
C SER A 90 -4.30 11.61 4.37
N SER A 91 -3.37 10.70 4.62
CA SER A 91 -2.68 9.96 3.56
C SER A 91 -3.61 8.95 2.89
N ASP A 92 -3.39 8.72 1.60
CA ASP A 92 -3.93 7.54 0.94
C ASP A 92 -3.32 6.29 1.58
N LEU A 93 -4.17 5.35 1.99
CA LEU A 93 -3.79 4.05 2.54
C LEU A 93 -4.18 2.95 1.57
N LYS A 94 -3.21 2.10 1.24
CA LYS A 94 -3.42 0.92 0.39
C LYS A 94 -2.88 -0.31 1.11
N VAL A 95 -3.75 -1.31 1.29
CA VAL A 95 -3.36 -2.64 1.78
C VAL A 95 -3.60 -3.63 0.64
N ILE A 96 -2.53 -4.11 0.04
CA ILE A 96 -2.58 -5.01 -1.12
C ILE A 96 -2.12 -6.39 -0.70
N MET A 97 -2.93 -7.40 -0.97
CA MET A 97 -2.59 -8.80 -0.80
C MET A 97 -2.48 -9.50 -2.15
N ARG A 98 -1.45 -10.33 -2.30
CA ARG A 98 -1.17 -11.14 -3.49
C ARG A 98 -1.17 -12.62 -3.13
N GLN A 99 -1.99 -13.41 -3.82
CA GLN A 99 -1.94 -14.88 -3.81
C GLN A 99 -1.61 -15.32 -5.23
N GLY A 100 -0.35 -15.66 -5.49
CA GLY A 100 0.13 -15.90 -6.86
C GLY A 100 -0.20 -14.74 -7.83
N ALA A 101 -1.04 -15.00 -8.84
CA ALA A 101 -1.47 -14.01 -9.82
C ALA A 101 -2.61 -13.11 -9.32
N GLN A 102 -3.39 -13.56 -8.34
CA GLN A 102 -4.55 -12.85 -7.82
C GLN A 102 -4.12 -11.65 -6.98
N LYS A 103 -4.89 -10.56 -7.09
CA LYS A 103 -4.73 -9.34 -6.33
C LYS A 103 -6.02 -9.06 -5.56
N PHE A 104 -5.87 -8.80 -4.29
CA PHE A 104 -6.93 -8.32 -3.43
C PHE A 104 -6.45 -7.03 -2.79
N ALA A 105 -7.26 -5.99 -2.81
CA ALA A 105 -6.86 -4.73 -2.21
C ALA A 105 -8.01 -4.07 -1.46
N MET A 106 -7.59 -3.28 -0.49
CA MET A 106 -8.44 -2.35 0.22
C MET A 106 -7.71 -1.00 0.20
N ARG A 107 -8.41 0.05 -0.26
CA ARG A 107 -7.85 1.38 -0.52
C ARG A 107 -8.74 2.46 0.08
N GLY A 108 -8.16 3.55 0.49
CA GLY A 108 -8.89 4.67 1.05
C GLY A 108 -7.93 5.64 1.72
N ARG A 109 -8.34 6.23 2.84
CA ARG A 109 -7.51 7.18 3.59
C ARG A 109 -7.23 6.71 4.99
N THR A 110 -6.11 7.15 5.54
CA THR A 110 -5.84 7.08 6.98
C THR A 110 -6.85 7.93 7.73
N LEU A 111 -7.03 7.63 9.01
CA LEU A 111 -7.81 8.45 9.92
C LEU A 111 -6.87 9.44 10.61
N THR A 112 -7.16 10.72 10.42
CA THR A 112 -6.39 11.83 11.00
C THR A 112 -7.30 12.66 11.90
N GLY A 113 -6.77 13.16 13.02
CA GLY A 113 -7.51 13.98 13.97
C GLY A 113 -6.79 14.06 15.32
N THR A 114 -6.68 15.28 15.86
CA THR A 114 -6.09 15.51 17.19
C THR A 114 -7.16 15.43 18.28
N LYS A 115 -6.75 15.23 19.54
CA LYS A 115 -7.66 15.36 20.70
C LYS A 115 -8.28 16.77 20.70
N GLY A 116 -9.56 16.86 20.33
CA GLY A 116 -10.33 18.12 20.31
C GLY A 116 -10.85 18.55 18.95
N SER A 117 -10.41 17.91 17.84
CA SER A 117 -10.97 18.11 16.50
C SER A 117 -11.80 16.90 16.06
N SER A 118 -12.77 17.11 15.16
CA SER A 118 -13.49 16.01 14.52
C SER A 118 -12.52 15.22 13.64
N PRO A 119 -12.41 13.89 13.80
CA PRO A 119 -11.56 13.09 12.94
C PRO A 119 -12.08 13.14 11.49
N TYR A 120 -11.16 13.12 10.54
CA TYR A 120 -11.47 13.11 9.11
C TYR A 120 -10.62 12.06 8.37
N GLY A 121 -11.07 11.73 7.16
CA GLY A 121 -10.55 10.60 6.41
C GLY A 121 -11.11 9.29 6.94
N GLY A 122 -10.35 8.22 6.68
CA GLY A 122 -10.67 6.91 7.19
C GLY A 122 -11.67 6.08 6.36
N GLU A 123 -12.23 6.64 5.29
CA GLU A 123 -12.97 5.86 4.32
C GLU A 123 -12.10 4.74 3.75
N MET A 124 -12.68 3.55 3.54
CA MET A 124 -11.99 2.43 2.89
C MET A 124 -12.95 1.69 1.97
N VAL A 125 -12.45 1.35 0.79
CA VAL A 125 -13.15 0.59 -0.25
C VAL A 125 -12.39 -0.71 -0.51
N PHE A 126 -13.12 -1.81 -0.54
CA PHE A 126 -12.60 -3.13 -0.89
C PHE A 126 -12.75 -3.38 -2.38
N ASP A 127 -11.79 -4.09 -2.98
CA ASP A 127 -11.97 -4.67 -4.32
C ASP A 127 -13.22 -5.57 -4.32
N LYS A 128 -13.97 -5.57 -5.44
CA LYS A 128 -15.22 -6.33 -5.57
C LYS A 128 -15.07 -7.83 -5.26
N SER A 129 -13.90 -8.41 -5.57
CA SER A 129 -13.59 -9.82 -5.28
C SER A 129 -13.66 -10.15 -3.79
N LEU A 130 -13.38 -9.19 -2.91
CA LEU A 130 -13.46 -9.37 -1.45
C LEU A 130 -14.89 -9.36 -0.93
N SER A 131 -15.90 -9.05 -1.76
CA SER A 131 -17.30 -9.22 -1.39
C SER A 131 -17.80 -10.65 -1.61
N LEU A 132 -17.03 -11.49 -2.30
CA LEU A 132 -17.34 -12.90 -2.51
C LEU A 132 -17.13 -13.70 -1.21
N LYS A 133 -17.99 -14.69 -0.97
CA LYS A 133 -18.03 -15.44 0.29
C LYS A 133 -16.75 -16.25 0.53
N GLU A 134 -16.20 -16.82 -0.54
CA GLU A 134 -14.95 -17.58 -0.56
C GLU A 134 -13.74 -16.73 -0.14
N ASN A 135 -13.79 -15.41 -0.33
CA ASN A 135 -12.71 -14.48 0.01
C ASN A 135 -12.90 -13.82 1.38
N ALA A 136 -13.83 -14.32 2.20
CA ALA A 136 -14.14 -13.73 3.50
C ALA A 136 -12.91 -13.70 4.45
N VAL A 137 -12.08 -14.75 4.44
CA VAL A 137 -10.85 -14.82 5.25
C VAL A 137 -9.83 -13.76 4.83
N PHE A 138 -9.69 -13.53 3.52
CA PHE A 138 -8.83 -12.48 2.97
C PHE A 138 -9.31 -11.09 3.33
N LYS A 139 -10.63 -10.85 3.27
CA LYS A 139 -11.23 -9.58 3.69
C LYS A 139 -10.99 -9.31 5.18
N ALA A 140 -11.13 -10.34 6.02
CA ALA A 140 -10.88 -10.23 7.45
C ALA A 140 -9.40 -9.92 7.74
N HIS A 141 -8.47 -10.58 7.06
CA HIS A 141 -7.03 -10.30 7.19
C HIS A 141 -6.68 -8.87 6.77
N LEU A 142 -7.18 -8.41 5.62
CA LEU A 142 -6.93 -7.04 5.16
C LEU A 142 -7.44 -5.99 6.16
N LYS A 143 -8.59 -6.22 6.79
CA LYS A 143 -9.10 -5.36 7.88
C LYS A 143 -8.19 -5.39 9.11
N LEU A 144 -7.73 -6.56 9.52
CA LEU A 144 -6.81 -6.68 10.66
C LEU A 144 -5.52 -5.88 10.43
N ILE A 145 -4.92 -6.00 9.24
CA ILE A 145 -3.71 -5.24 8.89
C ILE A 145 -4.01 -3.74 8.86
N ARG A 146 -5.13 -3.34 8.25
CA ARG A 146 -5.59 -1.95 8.21
C ARG A 146 -5.65 -1.33 9.60
N ASP A 147 -6.29 -1.99 10.55
CA ASP A 147 -6.46 -1.46 11.91
C ASP A 147 -5.13 -1.23 12.65
N LYS A 148 -4.01 -1.80 12.17
CA LYS A 148 -2.66 -1.56 12.69
C LYS A 148 -1.94 -0.37 12.08
N VAL A 149 -2.37 0.10 10.91
CA VAL A 149 -1.66 1.12 10.10
C VAL A 149 -2.52 2.32 9.71
N TYR A 150 -3.78 2.32 10.12
CA TYR A 150 -4.79 3.25 9.63
C TYR A 150 -4.88 4.56 10.41
N ILE A 151 -4.32 4.63 11.62
CA ILE A 151 -4.21 5.87 12.38
C ILE A 151 -2.81 6.43 12.18
N GLU A 152 -2.74 7.69 11.75
CA GLU A 152 -1.49 8.46 11.74
C GLU A 152 -1.17 8.89 13.18
N ASN A 153 0.02 8.54 13.68
CA ASN A 153 0.50 8.92 15.01
C ASN A 153 1.45 10.11 14.94
#